data_AF-A0A0D9YYQ2-F1
#
_entry.id   AF-A0A0D9YYQ2-F1
#
_cell.length_a   1.000
_cell.length_b   1.000
_cell.length_c   1.000
_cell.angle_alpha   90.00
_cell.angle_beta   90.00
_cell.angle_gamma   90.00
#
_symmetry.space_group_name_H-M   'P 1'
#
loop_
_entity.id
_entity.type
_entity.pdbx_description
1 polymer ?
#
loop_
_entity_poly.entity_id
_entity_poly.type
_entity_poly.pdbx_seq_one_letter_code
_entity_poly.pdbx_strand_id
1 'polypeptide(L)' 'MLTQRIPYPDDNWVSVFYQIGRGQLPPVPGSISPVSRDFIHKCLQVNPDDRPSADELLNHPFVAVPEPD' A
#
# COMPACT_ATOMS: atom_id res chain seq x y z
N MET A 1 3.97 8.99 8.07
CA MET A 1 3.15 8.39 7.01
C MET A 1 3.27 9.21 5.74
N LEU A 2 3.26 8.60 4.54
CA LEU A 2 3.61 9.27 3.28
C LEU A 2 2.81 10.57 2.99
N THR A 3 1.48 10.52 3.11
CA THR A 3 0.58 11.62 2.69
C THR A 3 0.17 12.55 3.83
N GLN A 4 0.46 12.19 5.08
CA GLN A 4 -0.01 12.88 6.29
C GLN A 4 -1.54 13.08 6.35
N ARG A 5 -2.31 12.34 5.55
CA ARG A 5 -3.77 12.32 5.52
C ARG A 5 -4.27 10.88 5.65
N ILE A 6 -5.53 10.72 6.05
CA ILE A 6 -6.18 9.41 5.99
C ILE A 6 -6.28 8.94 4.51
N PRO A 7 -6.37 7.62 4.24
CA PRO A 7 -6.33 7.09 2.88
C PRO A 7 -7.47 7.58 1.96
N TYR A 8 -8.69 7.77 2.49
CA TYR A 8 -9.87 8.24 1.76
C TYR A 8 -10.42 9.51 2.43
N PRO A 9 -9.76 10.66 2.28
CA PRO A 9 -10.04 11.83 3.11
C PRO A 9 -11.32 12.57 2.74
N ASP A 10 -11.85 12.34 1.54
CA ASP A 10 -12.98 13.08 0.98
C ASP A 10 -14.27 12.23 0.92
N ASP A 11 -14.22 10.97 1.40
CA ASP A 11 -15.32 10.00 1.38
C ASP A 11 -15.92 9.76 2.77
N ASN A 12 -17.23 9.48 2.81
CA ASN A 12 -17.88 8.97 4.02
C ASN A 12 -17.60 7.47 4.22
N TRP A 13 -17.81 6.99 5.46
CA TRP A 13 -17.48 5.61 5.83
C TRP A 13 -18.19 4.54 5.00
N VAL A 14 -19.44 4.78 4.56
CA VAL A 14 -20.19 3.83 3.73
C VAL A 14 -19.55 3.70 2.36
N SER A 15 -19.21 4.84 1.73
CA SER A 15 -18.49 4.88 0.45
C SER A 15 -17.17 4.13 0.57
N VAL A 16 -16.37 4.44 1.58
CA VAL A 16 -15.06 3.80 1.83
C VAL A 16 -15.20 2.29 2.00
N PHE A 17 -16.20 1.82 2.75
CA PHE A 17 -16.45 0.40 2.95
C PHE A 17 -16.67 -0.35 1.62
N TYR A 18 -17.51 0.20 0.73
CA TYR A 18 -17.74 -0.38 -0.60
C TYR A 18 -16.53 -0.27 -1.52
N GLN A 19 -15.77 0.84 -1.47
CA GLN A 19 -14.55 0.99 -2.25
C GLN A 19 -13.52 -0.08 -1.89
N ILE A 20 -13.25 -0.25 -0.59
CA ILE A 20 -12.33 -1.28 -0.09
C ILE A 20 -12.85 -2.67 -0.49
N GLY A 21 -14.13 -2.97 -0.28
CA GLY A 21 -14.70 -4.27 -0.66
C GLY A 21 -14.61 -4.59 -2.15
N ARG A 22 -14.48 -3.58 -3.02
CA ARG A 22 -14.31 -3.72 -4.48
C ARG A 22 -12.84 -3.72 -4.94
N GLY A 23 -11.87 -3.69 -4.03
CA GLY A 23 -10.46 -3.62 -4.44
C GLY A 23 -9.99 -2.22 -4.83
N GLN A 24 -10.78 -1.17 -4.58
CA GLN A 24 -10.36 0.20 -4.92
C GLN A 24 -9.35 0.71 -3.88
N LEU A 25 -8.13 0.94 -4.35
CA LEU A 25 -7.03 1.41 -3.53
C LEU A 25 -7.14 2.92 -3.28
N PRO A 26 -6.65 3.41 -2.13
CA PRO A 26 -6.55 4.83 -1.89
C PRO A 26 -5.56 5.48 -2.88
N PRO A 27 -5.66 6.79 -3.13
CA PRO A 27 -4.73 7.51 -3.99
C PRO A 27 -3.28 7.40 -3.46
N VAL A 28 -2.41 6.76 -4.25
CA VAL A 28 -0.97 6.72 -4.01
C VAL A 28 -0.30 7.75 -4.92
N PRO A 29 0.50 8.70 -4.39
CA PRO A 29 1.14 9.74 -5.20
C PRO A 29 2.00 9.18 -6.32
N GLY A 30 1.90 9.78 -7.52
CA GLY A 30 2.76 9.44 -8.66
C GLY A 30 4.22 9.89 -8.50
N SER A 31 4.51 10.76 -7.54
CA SER A 31 5.84 11.35 -7.29
C SER A 31 6.83 10.42 -6.58
N ILE A 32 6.35 9.33 -5.96
CA ILE A 32 7.23 8.34 -5.32
C ILE A 32 7.79 7.34 -6.33
N SER A 33 8.88 6.68 -5.96
CA SER A 33 9.54 5.70 -6.82
C SER A 33 8.60 4.52 -7.16
N PRO A 34 8.73 3.92 -8.36
CA PRO A 34 7.94 2.74 -8.73
C PRO A 34 8.06 1.60 -7.70
N VAL A 35 9.25 1.39 -7.14
CA VAL A 35 9.51 0.34 -6.13
C VAL A 35 8.74 0.60 -4.83
N SER A 36 8.69 1.85 -4.36
CA SER A 36 7.90 2.20 -3.17
C SER A 36 6.39 2.09 -3.42
N ARG A 37 5.94 2.44 -4.62
CA ARG A 37 4.53 2.29 -5.03
C ARG A 37 4.11 0.84 -5.09
N ASP A 38 4.95 -0.03 -5.67
CA ASP A 38 4.72 -1.47 -5.71
C ASP A 38 4.60 -2.06 -4.29
N PHE A 39 5.50 -1.66 -3.38
CA PHE A 39 5.43 -2.07 -1.98
C PHE A 39 4.08 -1.68 -1.33
N ILE A 40 3.63 -0.43 -1.51
CA ILE A 40 2.35 0.03 -0.97
C ILE A 40 1.19 -0.80 -1.55
N HIS A 41 1.21 -1.10 -2.85
CA HIS A 41 0.17 -1.92 -3.48
C HIS A 41 0.14 -3.36 -2.94
N LYS A 42 1.30 -3.97 -2.66
CA LYS A 42 1.38 -5.29 -2.01
C LYS A 42 0.81 -5.27 -0.59
N CYS A 43 1.02 -4.20 0.17
CA CYS A 43 0.43 -4.06 1.51
C CYS A 43 -1.10 -3.92 1.49
N LEU A 44 -1.66 -3.32 0.42
CA LEU A 44 -3.08 -2.95 0.33
C LEU A 44 -3.95 -3.98 -0.42
N GLN A 45 -3.49 -5.23 -0.52
CA GLN A 45 -4.30 -6.31 -1.10
C GLN A 45 -5.57 -6.54 -0.27
N VAL A 46 -6.71 -6.55 -0.95
CA VAL A 46 -8.04 -6.68 -0.32
C VAL A 46 -8.34 -8.13 0.02
N ASN A 47 -8.01 -9.05 -0.88
CA ASN A 47 -8.02 -10.47 -0.56
C ASN A 47 -6.87 -10.76 0.42
N PRO A 48 -7.14 -11.29 1.63
CA PRO A 48 -6.10 -11.60 2.59
C PRO A 48 -5.08 -12.61 2.07
N ASP A 49 -5.50 -13.57 1.24
CA ASP A 49 -4.62 -14.61 0.70
C ASP A 49 -3.62 -14.08 -0.32
N ASP A 50 -3.92 -12.93 -0.95
CA ASP A 50 -3.03 -12.27 -1.90
C ASP A 50 -2.07 -11.29 -1.19
N ARG A 51 -2.28 -11.00 0.09
CA ARG A 51 -1.45 -10.07 0.86
C ARG A 51 -0.19 -10.80 1.33
N PRO A 52 1.02 -10.39 0.91
CA PRO A 52 2.24 -11.01 1.39
C PRO A 52 2.39 -10.84 2.91
N SER A 53 3.01 -11.83 3.53
CA SER A 53 3.36 -11.79 4.95
C SER A 53 4.34 -10.65 5.26
N ALA A 54 4.44 -10.29 6.53
CA ALA A 54 5.40 -9.27 6.96
C ALA A 54 6.84 -9.65 6.59
N ASP A 55 7.21 -10.93 6.74
CA ASP A 55 8.55 -11.42 6.39
C ASP A 55 8.83 -11.30 4.88
N GLU A 56 7.85 -11.62 4.03
CA GLU A 56 7.97 -11.43 2.58
C GLU A 56 8.08 -9.95 2.21
N LEU A 57 7.32 -9.07 2.88
CA LEU A 57 7.37 -7.62 2.66
C LEU A 57 8.71 -7.02 3.10
N LEU A 58 9.31 -7.51 4.19
CA LEU A 58 10.64 -7.04 4.66
C LEU A 58 11.75 -7.36 3.64
N ASN A 59 11.59 -8.43 2.86
CA ASN A 59 12.49 -8.78 1.77
C ASN A 59 12.24 -7.99 0.47
N HIS A 60 11.24 -7.10 0.44
CA HIS A 60 10.95 -6.30 -0.73
C HIS A 60 12.07 -5.27 -1.01
N PRO A 61 12.45 -5.00 -2.28
CA PRO A 61 13.52 -4.02 -2.61
C PRO A 61 13.30 -2.59 -2.12
N PHE A 62 12.09 -2.25 -1.66
CA PHE A 62 11.81 -0.97 -1.00
C PHE A 62 12.40 -0.89 0.42
N VAL A 63 12.43 -2.02 1.13
CA VAL A 63 12.83 -2.13 2.54
C VAL A 63 14.19 -2.79 2.67
N ALA A 64 14.46 -3.79 1.84
CA ALA A 64 15.75 -4.44 1.74
C ALA A 64 16.78 -3.44 1.18
N VAL A 65 17.42 -2.69 2.07
CA VAL A 65 18.63 -1.92 1.76
C VAL A 65 19.69 -2.94 1.36
N PRO A 66 20.43 -2.76 0.24
CA PRO A 66 21.58 -3.61 -0.03
C PRO A 66 22.55 -3.50 1.16
N GLU A 67 23.02 -4.63 1.70
CA GLU A 67 24.07 -4.59 2.72
C GLU A 67 25.24 -3.76 2.14
N PRO A 68 25.74 -2.75 2.87
CA PRO A 68 26.97 -2.09 2.44
C PRO A 68 28.12 -3.10 2.52
N ASP A 69 28.83 -3.26 1.40
CA ASP A 69 30.09 -4.02 1.33
C ASP A 69 31.13 -3.54 2.38
#